data_AF-A0A8T3R909-F1
#
_entry.id   AF-A0A8T3R909-F1
#
_cell.length_a   1.000
_cell.length_b   1.000
_cell.length_c   1.000
_cell.angle_alpha   90.00
_cell.angle_beta   90.00
_cell.angle_gamma   90.00
#
_symmetry.space_group_name_H-M   'P 1'
#
loop_
_entity.id
_entity.type
_entity.pdbx_description
1 polymer ?
#
loop_
_entity_poly.entity_id
_entity_poly.type
_entity_poly.pdbx_seq_one_letter_code
_entity_poly.pdbx_strand_id
1 'polypeptide(L)' 'MTTLFVDTSAFYAAVDRGDSSHHRAITVLGAGDRLLTSDHVLRETWLLLRYRLGRHVAER' A
#
# COMPACT_ATOMS: atom_id res chain seq x y z
N MET A 1 -14.48 16.36 0.08
CA MET A 1 -13.28 15.62 -0.35
C MET A 1 -12.19 15.85 0.68
N THR A 2 -11.73 14.78 1.31
CA THR A 2 -10.60 14.80 2.24
C THR A 2 -9.33 14.38 1.50
N THR A 3 -8.19 14.75 2.06
CA THR A 3 -6.88 14.27 1.58
C THR A 3 -6.32 13.32 2.62
N LEU A 4 -5.93 12.13 2.20
CA LEU A 4 -5.38 11.08 3.06
C LEU A 4 -3.89 10.90 2.76
N PHE A 5 -3.06 10.97 3.80
CA PHE A 5 -1.68 10.50 3.68
C PHE A 5 -1.68 8.97 3.80
N VAL A 6 -1.08 8.29 2.82
CA VAL A 6 -1.01 6.83 2.71
C VAL A 6 0.39 6.37 3.10
N ASP A 7 0.44 5.56 4.15
CA ASP A 7 1.64 4.96 4.70
C ASP A 7 1.95 3.58 4.07
N THR A 8 3.18 3.11 4.27
CA THR A 8 3.68 1.81 3.80
C THR A 8 2.74 0.65 4.15
N SER A 9 2.23 0.65 5.38
CA SER A 9 1.32 -0.40 5.87
C SER A 9 0.04 -0.54 5.05
N ALA A 10 -0.54 0.58 4.60
CA ALA A 10 -1.75 0.58 3.79
C ALA A 10 -1.50 0.04 2.38
N PHE A 11 -0.38 0.43 1.76
CA PHE A 11 0.02 -0.12 0.46
C PHE A 11 0.34 -1.61 0.55
N TYR A 12 1.08 -2.04 1.57
CA TYR A 12 1.40 -3.46 1.77
C TYR A 12 0.13 -4.30 1.90
N ALA A 13 -0.78 -3.91 2.80
CA ALA A 13 -2.04 -4.63 3.02
C ALA A 13 -2.92 -4.65 1.75
N ALA A 14 -2.90 -3.60 0.93
CA ALA A 14 -3.65 -3.58 -0.33
C ALA A 14 -3.13 -4.59 -1.37
N VAL A 15 -1.86 -4.98 -1.30
CA VAL A 15 -1.23 -5.94 -2.22
C VAL A 15 -1.29 -7.37 -1.69
N ASP A 16 -1.00 -7.58 -0.40
CA ASP A 16 -1.00 -8.89 0.24
C ASP A 16 -2.42 -9.36 0.56
N ARG A 17 -2.98 -10.26 -0.25
CA ARG A 17 -4.32 -10.84 -0.04
C ARG A 17 -4.45 -11.64 1.26
N GLY A 18 -3.32 -12.06 1.85
CA GLY A 18 -3.29 -12.76 3.14
C GLY A 18 -3.22 -11.81 4.34
N ASP A 19 -3.00 -10.51 4.12
CA ASP A 19 -2.95 -9.52 5.19
C ASP A 19 -4.34 -9.32 5.81
N SER A 20 -4.40 -9.31 7.14
CA SER A 20 -5.66 -9.17 7.89
C SER A 20 -6.38 -7.85 7.62
N SER A 21 -5.66 -6.83 7.15
CA SER A 21 -6.20 -5.52 6.79
C SER A 21 -6.49 -5.37 5.29
N HIS A 22 -6.31 -6.41 4.46
CA HIS A 22 -6.45 -6.32 3.00
C HIS A 22 -7.76 -5.67 2.55
N HIS A 23 -8.88 -6.20 3.03
CA HIS A 23 -10.22 -5.69 2.69
C HIS A 23 -10.41 -4.22 3.12
N ARG A 24 -9.90 -3.85 4.29
CA ARG A 24 -9.99 -2.47 4.79
C ARG A 24 -9.13 -1.52 3.95
N ALA A 25 -7.91 -1.93 3.60
CA ALA A 25 -6.99 -1.14 2.80
C ALA A 25 -7.55 -0.84 1.41
N ILE A 26 -8.04 -1.85 0.68
CA ILE A 26 -8.62 -1.63 -0.65
C ILE A 26 -9.89 -0.78 -0.59
N THR A 27 -10.69 -0.90 0.47
CA THR A 27 -11.91 -0.09 0.65
C THR A 27 -11.57 1.38 0.86
N VAL A 28 -10.61 1.68 1.75
CA VAL A 28 -10.20 3.06 2.04
C VAL A 28 -9.50 3.69 0.83
N LEU A 29 -8.59 2.98 0.18
CA LEU A 29 -7.88 3.48 -1.00
C LEU A 29 -8.82 3.67 -2.21
N GLY A 30 -9.89 2.87 -2.29
CA GLY A 30 -10.91 2.97 -3.34
C GLY A 30 -12.02 3.99 -3.05
N ALA A 31 -12.03 4.67 -1.91
CA ALA A 31 -13.12 5.56 -1.49
C ALA A 31 -13.21 6.88 -2.27
N GLY A 32 -12.24 7.18 -3.15
CA GLY A 32 -12.23 8.38 -3.99
C GLY A 32 -11.68 9.65 -3.32
N ASP A 33 -11.11 9.54 -2.12
CA ASP A 33 -10.34 10.62 -1.51
C ASP A 33 -9.05 10.92 -2.28
N ARG A 34 -8.52 12.14 -2.11
CA ARG A 34 -7.20 12.47 -2.65
C ARG A 34 -6.12 11.76 -1.83
N LEU A 35 -5.31 10.94 -2.48
CA LEU A 35 -4.22 10.23 -1.82
C LEU A 35 -2.90 11.01 -1.96
N LEU A 36 -2.18 11.14 -0.85
CA LEU A 36 -0.82 11.69 -0.78
C LEU A 36 0.11 10.66 -0.13
N THR A 37 1.37 10.64 -0.54
CA THR A 37 2.40 9.82 0.11
C THR A 37 3.76 10.51 -0.05
N SER A 38 4.85 9.85 0.35
CA SER A 38 6.21 10.35 0.17
C SER A 38 7.09 9.33 -0.57
N ASP A 39 8.19 9.79 -1.16
CA ASP A 39 9.19 8.91 -1.79
C ASP A 39 9.76 7.88 -0.79
N HIS A 40 9.85 8.24 0.49
CA HIS A 40 10.29 7.33 1.55
C HIS A 40 9.33 6.16 1.73
N VAL A 41 8.02 6.43 1.75
CA VAL A 41 6.98 5.40 1.84
C VAL A 41 6.99 4.50 0.60
N LEU A 42 7.17 5.07 -0.60
CA LEU A 42 7.28 4.26 -1.82
C LEU A 42 8.50 3.32 -1.78
N ARG A 43 9.66 3.82 -1.34
CA ARG A 43 10.87 3.01 -1.22
C ARG A 43 10.73 1.90 -0.19
N GLU A 44 10.14 2.21 0.98
CA GLU A 44 9.88 1.22 2.02
C GLU A 44 8.88 0.16 1.53
N THR A 45 7.79 0.58 0.88
CA THR A 45 6.77 -0.31 0.31
C THR A 45 7.40 -1.28 -0.69
N TRP A 46 8.22 -0.77 -1.62
CA TRP A 46 8.92 -1.61 -2.60
C TRP A 46 9.85 -2.62 -1.92
N LEU A 47 10.64 -2.17 -0.94
CA LEU A 47 11.58 -3.03 -0.22
C LEU A 47 10.84 -4.15 0.54
N LEU A 48 9.73 -3.79 1.21
CA LEU A 48 8.93 -4.71 2.00
C LEU A 48 8.21 -5.74 1.12
N LEU A 49 7.58 -5.30 0.02
CA LEU A 49 6.94 -6.19 -0.95
C LEU A 49 7.98 -7.13 -1.58
N ARG A 50 9.14 -6.63 -1.98
CA ARG A 50 10.22 -7.44 -2.55
C ARG A 50 10.69 -8.50 -1.56
N TYR A 51 10.84 -8.15 -0.29
CA TYR A 51 11.34 -9.04 0.75
C TYR A 51 10.32 -10.11 1.14
N ARG A 52 9.03 -9.75 1.26
CA ARG A 52 7.99 -10.67 1.76
C ARG A 52 7.25 -11.44 0.66
N LEU A 53 6.96 -10.79 -0.47
CA LEU A 53 6.13 -11.34 -1.54
C LEU A 53 6.93 -11.62 -2.83
N GLY A 54 8.19 -11.20 -2.86
CA GLY A 54 9.10 -11.42 -3.96
C GLY A 54 9.16 -10.25 -4.94
N ARG A 55 10.27 -10.19 -5.69
CA ARG A 55 10.59 -9.10 -6.62
C ARG A 55 9.48 -8.82 -7.64
N HIS A 56 8.87 -9.87 -8.18
CA HIS A 56 7.83 -9.76 -9.20
C HIS A 56 6.57 -9.03 -8.71
N VAL A 57 6.27 -9.06 -7.41
CA VAL A 57 5.15 -8.30 -6.82
C VAL A 57 5.52 -6.83 -6.64
N ALA A 58 6.77 -6.53 -6.30
CA ALA A 58 7.23 -5.17 -6.06
C ALA A 58 7.41 -4.32 -7.33
N GLU A 59 7.56 -4.95 -8.50
CA GLU A 59 7.87 -4.27 -9.78
C GLU A 59 6.66 -4.23 -10.75
N ARG A 60 5.45 -4.55 -10.29
CA ARG A 60 4.24 -4.67 -11.12
C ARG A 60 3.26 -3.52 -10.87
#